data_AF-A0A924KJM0-F1
#
_entry.id   AF-A0A924KJM0-F1
#
_cell.length_a   1.000
_cell.length_b   1.000
_cell.length_c   1.000
_cell.angle_alpha   90.00
_cell.angle_beta   90.00
_cell.angle_gamma   90.00
#
_symmetry.space_group_name_H-M   'P 1'
#
loop_
_entity.id
_entity.type
_entity.pdbx_description
1 polymer ?
#
loop_
_entity_poly.entity_id
_entity_poly.type
_entity_poly.pdbx_seq_one_letter_code
_entity_poly.pdbx_strand_id
1 'polypeptide(L)' 'MYALVDGNNFYVSCERVFRPSLNGIPVVVLSNNDGCAIA' A
#
# COMPACT_ATOMS: atom_id res chain seq x y z
N MET A 1 6.20 9.01 27.85
CA MET A 1 6.69 7.88 27.03
C MET A 1 6.08 8.01 25.64
N TYR A 2 6.86 7.78 24.57
CA TYR A 2 6.40 7.90 23.19
C TYR A 2 6.70 6.61 22.42
N ALA A 3 5.91 6.32 21.39
CA ALA A 3 6.10 5.21 20.47
C ALA A 3 5.90 5.68 19.02
N LEU A 4 6.66 5.10 18.10
CA LEU A 4 6.52 5.29 16.65
C LEU A 4 5.85 4.05 16.06
N VAL A 5 4.83 4.26 15.23
CA VAL A 5 4.14 3.21 14.48
C VAL A 5 4.24 3.54 13.01
N ASP A 6 4.68 2.58 12.22
CA ASP A 6 4.81 2.69 10.76
C ASP A 6 4.15 1.48 10.09
N GLY A 7 3.54 1.71 8.93
CA GLY A 7 2.80 0.70 8.18
C GLY A 7 3.60 0.16 7.00
N ASN A 8 3.84 -1.15 6.96
CA ASN A 8 4.54 -1.79 5.85
C ASN A 8 3.75 -1.64 4.53
N ASN A 9 4.31 -0.92 3.55
CA ASN A 9 3.69 -0.65 2.25
C ASN A 9 2.21 -0.24 2.39
N PHE A 10 1.94 0.76 3.23
CA PHE A 10 0.62 1.02 3.79
C PHE A 10 -0.53 0.98 2.77
N TYR A 11 -0.41 1.68 1.63
CA TYR A 11 -1.47 1.66 0.61
C TYR A 11 -1.64 0.29 -0.06
N VAL A 12 -0.56 -0.42 -0.38
CA VAL A 12 -0.64 -1.80 -0.91
C VAL A 12 -1.28 -2.75 0.11
N SER A 13 -0.94 -2.60 1.39
CA SER A 13 -1.51 -3.39 2.47
C SER A 13 -3.01 -3.13 2.65
N CYS A 14 -3.45 -1.88 2.56
CA CYS A 14 -4.87 -1.52 2.55
C CYS A 14 -5.61 -2.15 1.36
N GLU A 15 -5.05 -2.07 0.14
CA GLU A 15 -5.63 -2.71 -1.05
C GLU A 15 -5.79 -4.22 -0.84
N ARG A 16 -4.80 -4.91 -0.26
CA ARG A 16 -4.87 -6.36 -0.01
C ARG A 16 -5.91 -6.77 1.03
N VAL A 17 -6.21 -5.91 2.00
CA VAL A 17 -7.28 -6.16 2.99
C VAL A 17 -8.64 -6.23 2.28
N PHE A 18 -8.90 -5.33 1.34
CA PHE A 18 -10.19 -5.27 0.62
C PHE A 18 -10.22 -6.08 -0.68
N ARG A 19 -9.04 -6.42 -1.23
CA ARG A 19 -8.87 -7.23 -2.45
C ARG A 19 -7.83 -8.33 -2.23
N PRO A 20 -8.19 -9.43 -1.54
CA PRO A 20 -7.26 -10.50 -1.18
C PRO A 20 -6.59 -11.20 -2.37
N SER A 21 -7.14 -11.08 -3.58
CA SER A 21 -6.52 -11.59 -4.81
C SER A 21 -5.21 -10.89 -5.18
N LEU A 22 -4.88 -9.76 -4.55
CA LEU A 22 -3.62 -9.03 -4.72
C LEU A 22 -2.49 -9.57 -3.81
N ASN A 23 -2.76 -10.60 -3.02
CA ASN A 23 -1.74 -11.25 -2.20
C ASN A 23 -0.81 -12.13 -3.07
N GLY A 24 0.49 -12.09 -2.77
CA GLY A 24 1.50 -12.91 -3.46
C GLY A 24 1.87 -12.46 -4.87
N ILE A 25 1.30 -11.35 -5.35
CA ILE A 25 1.64 -10.75 -6.65
C ILE A 25 2.24 -9.34 -6.49
N PRO A 26 3.08 -8.88 -7.45
CA PRO A 26 3.57 -7.51 -7.47
C PRO A 26 2.41 -6.50 -7.66
N VAL A 27 2.42 -5.43 -6.88
CA VAL A 27 1.40 -4.37 -6.90
C VAL A 27 2.11 -3.02 -6.80
N VAL A 28 1.61 -2.02 -7.53
CA VAL A 28 1.99 -0.61 -7.38
C VAL A 28 0.72 0.22 -7.20
N VAL A 29 0.75 1.21 -6.31
CA VAL A 29 -0.28 2.22 -6.14
C VAL A 29 0.19 3.52 -6.78
N LEU A 30 -0.63 4.08 -7.68
CA LEU A 30 -0.34 5.34 -8.36
C LEU A 30 -1.14 6.49 -7.74
N SER A 31 -0.53 7.68 -7.64
CA SER A 31 -1.23 8.90 -7.28
C SER A 31 -2.01 9.45 -8.47
N ASN A 32 -3.32 9.69 -8.29
CA ASN A 32 -4.16 10.57 -9.14
C ASN A 32 -3.91 10.57 -10.65
N ASN A 33 -3.51 9.43 -11.23
CA ASN A 33 -3.06 9.32 -12.61
C ASN A 33 -1.97 10.33 -13.04
N ASP A 34 -1.15 10.81 -12.09
CA ASP A 34 -0.05 11.76 -12.32
C ASP A 34 1.27 11.09 -12.70
N GLY A 35 1.27 9.75 -12.77
CA GLY A 35 2.44 8.93 -13.09
C GLY A 35 3.37 8.67 -11.92
N CYS A 36 3.04 9.11 -10.70
CA CYS A 36 3.83 8.88 -9.50
C CYS A 36 3.42 7.58 -8.79
N ALA A 37 4.40 6.70 -8.53
CA ALA A 37 4.22 5.53 -7.68
C ALA A 37 4.37 5.90 -6.20
N ILE A 38 3.37 5.57 -5.39
CA ILE A 38 3.30 5.99 -3.97
C ILE A 38 3.37 4.84 -2.97
N ALA A 39 3.20 3.59 -3.40
CA ALA A 39 3.40 2.38 -2.60
C ALA A 39 3.49 1.12 -3.46
#